data_AF-A0A3M1SRL2-F1
#
_entry.id   AF-A0A3M1SRL2-F1
#
_cell.length_a   1.000
_cell.length_b   1.000
_cell.length_c   1.000
_cell.angle_alpha   90.00
_cell.angle_beta   90.00
_cell.angle_gamma   90.00
#
_symmetry.space_group_name_H-M   'P 1'
#
loop_
_entity.id
_entity.type
_entity.pdbx_description
1 polymer ?
#
loop_
_entity_poly.entity_id
_entity_poly.type
_entity_poly.pdbx_seq_one_letter_code
_entity_poly.pdbx_strand_id
1 'polypeptide(L)'
;MRLPRTARRAIARRLLLALGALSLVAGLAGAALALAGRPDWAKGSLAGHILAQVVTATWTLGALATFGSSQRSFLVATVGALPLRLLWVLGCAWTAAQLGLHLASFVAALVPTLVAGHVLEAWTFGALAAASEPPPPFPPERPDPVQGSAEKLGTLRRATDGDRGPRCP
;
A
#
# COMPACT_ATOMS: atom_id res chain seq x y z
N MET A 1 -8.67 -9.46 -18.84
CA MET A 1 -7.40 -8.90 -19.36
C MET A 1 -6.23 -9.64 -18.73
N ARG A 2 -5.19 -10.01 -19.49
CA ARG A 2 -4.00 -10.68 -18.95
C ARG A 2 -2.95 -9.63 -18.58
N LEU A 3 -2.54 -9.59 -17.32
CA LEU A 3 -1.48 -8.70 -16.84
C LEU A 3 -0.12 -9.07 -17.47
N PRO A 4 0.70 -8.07 -17.87
CA PRO A 4 2.08 -8.31 -18.26
C PRO A 4 2.85 -9.02 -17.12
N ARG A 5 3.60 -10.08 -17.44
CA ARG A 5 4.37 -10.86 -16.46
C ARG A 5 5.38 -9.99 -15.69
N THR A 6 5.92 -8.96 -16.33
CA THR A 6 6.86 -7.99 -15.74
C THR A 6 6.20 -7.13 -14.66
N ALA A 7 4.99 -6.61 -14.91
CA ALA A 7 4.22 -5.84 -13.94
C ALA A 7 3.85 -6.69 -12.71
N ARG A 8 3.37 -7.93 -12.93
CA ARG A 8 3.06 -8.87 -11.84
C ARG A 8 4.28 -9.16 -10.96
N ARG A 9 5.46 -9.38 -11.55
CA ARG A 9 6.72 -9.60 -10.81
C ARG A 9 7.15 -8.37 -10.01
N ALA A 10 7.03 -7.18 -10.58
CA ALA A 10 7.37 -5.93 -9.90
C ALA A 10 6.48 -5.69 -8.66
N ILE A 11 5.18 -5.93 -8.79
CA ILE A 11 4.21 -5.83 -7.67
C ILE A 11 4.54 -6.87 -6.61
N ALA A 12 4.75 -8.14 -6.99
CA ALA A 12 5.09 -9.20 -6.06
C ALA A 12 6.40 -8.91 -5.30
N ARG A 13 7.42 -8.37 -5.96
CA ARG A 13 8.68 -7.98 -5.29
C ARG A 13 8.46 -6.89 -4.25
N ARG A 14 7.69 -5.84 -4.58
CA ARG A 14 7.36 -4.76 -3.63
C ARG A 14 6.56 -5.29 -2.44
N LEU A 15 5.63 -6.21 -2.68
CA LEU A 15 4.89 -6.89 -1.62
C LEU A 15 5.81 -7.66 -0.68
N LEU A 16 6.73 -8.47 -1.21
CA LEU A 16 7.68 -9.23 -0.40
C LEU A 16 8.61 -8.31 0.42
N LEU A 17 9.04 -7.19 -0.15
CA LEU A 17 9.83 -6.19 0.58
C LEU A 17 9.03 -5.54 1.72
N ALA A 18 7.77 -5.18 1.48
CA ALA A 18 6.90 -4.61 2.51
C ALA A 18 6.63 -5.62 3.65
N LEU A 19 6.35 -6.88 3.31
CA LEU A 19 6.20 -7.95 4.30
C LEU A 19 7.48 -8.16 5.10
N GLY A 20 8.64 -8.20 4.44
CA GLY A 20 9.93 -8.32 5.13
C GLY A 20 10.23 -7.14 6.05
N ALA A 21 9.88 -5.92 5.66
CA ALA A 21 10.00 -4.73 6.52
C ALA A 21 9.11 -4.84 7.76
N LEU A 22 7.86 -5.31 7.61
CA LEU A 22 6.96 -5.57 8.72
C LEU A 22 7.50 -6.66 9.66
N SER A 23 8.09 -7.74 9.11
CA SER A 23 8.74 -8.78 9.91
C SER A 23 9.92 -8.24 10.71
N LEU A 24 10.74 -7.36 10.11
CA LEU A 24 11.87 -6.75 10.79
C LEU A 24 11.41 -5.87 11.95
N VAL A 25 10.41 -5.01 11.74
CA VAL A 25 9.85 -4.16 12.79
C VAL A 25 9.29 -5.00 13.94
N ALA A 26 8.59 -6.08 13.63
CA ALA A 26 8.07 -7.01 14.64
C ALA A 26 9.19 -7.66 15.47
N GLY A 27 10.27 -8.11 14.81
CA GLY A 27 11.44 -8.69 15.47
C GLY A 27 12.13 -7.69 16.39
N LEU A 28 12.33 -6.45 15.94
CA LEU A 28 12.94 -5.38 16.73
C LEU A 28 12.07 -5.00 17.93
N ALA A 29 10.76 -4.90 17.77
CA ALA A 29 9.83 -4.63 18.87
C ALA A 29 9.86 -5.74 19.93
N GLY A 30 9.86 -7.01 19.50
CA GLY A 30 9.99 -8.16 20.39
C GLY A 30 11.33 -8.17 21.14
N ALA A 31 12.43 -7.93 20.43
CA ALA A 31 13.77 -7.86 21.02
C ALA A 31 13.89 -6.73 22.05
N ALA A 32 13.35 -5.54 21.74
CA ALA A 32 13.35 -4.41 22.65
C ALA A 32 12.59 -4.71 23.95
N LEU A 33 11.41 -5.35 23.86
CA LEU A 33 10.64 -5.76 25.04
C LEU A 33 11.36 -6.82 25.87
N ALA A 34 12.04 -7.77 25.22
CA ALA A 34 12.84 -8.78 25.92
C ALA A 34 14.04 -8.16 26.66
N LEU A 35 14.78 -7.27 26.00
CA LEU A 35 15.92 -6.54 26.58
C LEU A 35 15.50 -5.60 27.71
N ALA A 36 14.27 -5.08 27.67
CA ALA A 36 13.68 -4.28 28.76
C ALA A 36 13.18 -5.13 29.96
N GLY A 37 13.46 -6.43 29.99
CA GLY A 37 13.05 -7.32 31.08
C GLY A 37 11.55 -7.68 31.05
N ARG A 38 10.88 -7.57 29.90
CA ARG A 38 9.45 -7.88 29.73
C ARG A 38 9.22 -9.06 28.77
N PRO A 39 9.71 -10.27 29.08
CA PRO A 39 9.67 -11.41 28.16
C PRO A 39 8.24 -11.85 27.80
N ASP A 40 7.28 -11.74 28.71
CA ASP A 40 5.89 -12.14 28.42
C ASP A 40 5.18 -11.14 27.51
N TRP A 41 5.55 -9.86 27.60
CA TRP A 41 5.10 -8.84 26.66
C TRP A 41 5.69 -9.07 25.26
N ALA A 42 6.98 -9.45 25.19
CA ALA A 42 7.65 -9.78 23.94
C ALA A 42 6.98 -10.98 23.23
N LYS A 43 6.66 -12.05 23.97
CA LYS A 43 5.92 -13.21 23.41
C LYS A 43 4.55 -12.81 22.86
N GLY A 44 3.77 -12.05 23.63
CA GLY A 44 2.46 -11.57 23.18
C GLY A 44 2.59 -10.70 21.92
N SER A 45 3.53 -9.76 21.91
CA SER A 45 3.79 -8.86 20.77
C SER A 45 4.19 -9.63 19.51
N LEU A 46 5.13 -10.58 19.63
CA LEU A 46 5.58 -11.41 18.51
C LEU A 46 4.43 -12.24 17.94
N ALA A 47 3.63 -12.88 18.80
CA ALA A 47 2.47 -13.66 18.38
C ALA A 47 1.44 -12.79 17.64
N GLY A 48 1.17 -11.58 18.13
CA GLY A 48 0.26 -10.63 17.47
C GLY A 48 0.75 -10.21 16.09
N HIS A 49 2.05 -9.89 15.95
CA HIS A 49 2.65 -9.57 14.66
C HIS A 49 2.65 -10.74 13.68
N ILE A 50 3.02 -11.94 14.14
CA ILE A 50 3.07 -13.14 13.28
C ILE A 50 1.67 -13.43 12.74
N LEU A 51 0.66 -13.42 13.60
CA LEU A 51 -0.72 -13.64 13.18
C LEU A 51 -1.16 -12.63 12.12
N ALA A 52 -0.95 -11.33 12.38
CA ALA A 52 -1.30 -10.28 11.44
C ALA A 52 -0.59 -10.44 10.09
N GLN A 53 0.69 -10.83 10.11
CA GLN A 53 1.48 -11.03 8.89
C GLN A 53 1.01 -12.25 8.10
N VAL A 54 0.70 -13.37 8.77
CA VAL A 54 0.13 -14.56 8.11
C VAL A 54 -1.17 -14.19 7.41
N VAL A 55 -2.08 -13.51 8.12
CA VAL A 55 -3.35 -13.03 7.55
C VAL A 55 -3.08 -12.15 6.32
N THR A 56 -2.22 -11.14 6.46
CA THR A 56 -1.86 -10.22 5.37
C THR A 56 -1.26 -10.93 4.17
N ALA A 57 -0.32 -11.85 4.40
CA ALA A 57 0.39 -12.58 3.35
C ALA A 57 -0.57 -13.50 2.59
N THR A 58 -1.39 -14.28 3.29
CA THR A 58 -2.38 -15.15 2.64
C THR A 58 -3.33 -14.35 1.76
N TRP A 59 -3.74 -13.16 2.18
CA TRP A 59 -4.65 -12.32 1.39
C TRP A 59 -4.00 -11.63 0.20
N THR A 60 -2.87 -10.98 0.41
CA THR A 60 -2.17 -10.28 -0.68
C THR A 60 -1.65 -11.24 -1.74
N LEU A 61 -1.21 -12.44 -1.34
CA LEU A 61 -0.84 -13.51 -2.28
C LEU A 61 -2.06 -14.11 -2.96
N GLY A 62 -3.16 -14.34 -2.24
CA GLY A 62 -4.44 -14.77 -2.81
C GLY A 62 -4.99 -13.79 -3.85
N ALA A 63 -4.91 -12.49 -3.56
CA ALA A 63 -5.23 -11.41 -4.49
C ALA A 63 -4.38 -11.48 -5.77
N LEU A 64 -3.05 -11.56 -5.62
CA LEU A 64 -2.12 -11.72 -6.76
C LEU A 64 -2.42 -12.97 -7.60
N ALA A 65 -2.81 -14.08 -6.96
CA ALA A 65 -3.14 -15.33 -7.63
C ALA A 65 -4.48 -15.27 -8.38
N THR A 66 -5.48 -14.59 -7.82
CA THR A 66 -6.85 -14.52 -8.37
C THR A 66 -7.07 -13.32 -9.29
N PHE A 67 -6.15 -12.36 -9.35
CA PHE A 67 -6.25 -11.19 -10.22
C PHE A 67 -6.23 -11.60 -11.71
N GLY A 68 -7.35 -11.36 -12.41
CA GLY A 68 -7.60 -11.80 -13.78
C GLY A 68 -8.69 -12.88 -13.90
N SER A 69 -9.19 -13.43 -12.79
CA SER A 69 -10.44 -14.21 -12.74
C SER A 69 -11.67 -13.28 -12.83
N SER A 70 -12.88 -13.86 -12.98
CA SER A 70 -14.12 -13.06 -13.04
C SER A 70 -14.24 -12.12 -11.82
N GLN A 71 -14.83 -10.93 -12.01
CA GLN A 71 -15.03 -9.94 -10.93
C GLN A 71 -15.76 -10.56 -9.71
N ARG A 72 -16.60 -11.57 -9.94
CA ARG A 72 -17.28 -12.37 -8.92
C ARG A 72 -16.31 -13.25 -8.12
N SER A 73 -15.37 -13.93 -8.77
CA SER A 73 -14.34 -14.75 -8.11
C SER A 73 -13.43 -13.89 -7.22
N PHE A 74 -13.10 -12.68 -7.69
CA PHE A 74 -12.34 -11.70 -6.93
C PHE A 74 -13.11 -11.19 -5.70
N LEU A 75 -14.37 -10.77 -5.85
CA LEU A 75 -15.19 -10.31 -4.73
C LEU A 75 -15.47 -11.42 -3.71
N VAL A 76 -15.66 -12.66 -4.14
CA VAL A 76 -15.83 -13.80 -3.23
C VAL A 76 -14.55 -14.07 -2.42
N ALA A 77 -13.37 -13.99 -3.06
CA ALA A 77 -12.10 -14.18 -2.37
C ALA A 77 -11.77 -13.04 -1.39
N THR A 78 -12.15 -11.80 -1.69
CA THR A 78 -11.79 -10.63 -0.87
C THR A 78 -12.87 -10.25 0.15
N VAL A 79 -14.14 -10.13 -0.26
CA VAL A 79 -15.26 -9.72 0.59
C VAL A 79 -15.94 -10.93 1.25
N GLY A 80 -16.15 -12.00 0.49
CA GLY A 80 -16.79 -13.21 0.99
C GLY A 80 -16.01 -13.91 2.10
N ALA A 81 -14.68 -13.73 2.14
CA ALA A 81 -13.84 -14.27 3.19
C ALA A 81 -13.76 -13.40 4.46
N LEU A 82 -14.29 -12.17 4.46
CA LEU A 82 -14.20 -11.26 5.61
C LEU A 82 -14.73 -11.87 6.93
N PRO A 83 -15.86 -12.61 6.97
CA PRO A 83 -16.32 -13.26 8.20
C PRO A 83 -15.35 -14.34 8.69
N LEU A 84 -14.75 -15.11 7.78
CA LEU A 84 -13.72 -16.09 8.10
C LEU A 84 -12.45 -15.41 8.66
N ARG A 85 -12.10 -14.21 8.17
CA ARG A 85 -10.98 -13.41 8.70
C ARG A 85 -11.24 -13.03 10.16
N LEU A 86 -12.44 -12.53 10.46
CA LEU A 86 -12.83 -12.13 11.81
C LEU A 86 -12.87 -13.33 12.75
N LEU A 87 -13.48 -14.45 12.33
CA LEU A 87 -13.49 -15.68 13.13
C LEU A 87 -12.10 -16.23 13.40
N TRP A 88 -11.21 -16.19 12.41
CA TRP A 88 -9.82 -16.62 12.58
C TRP A 88 -9.07 -15.74 13.59
N VAL A 89 -9.19 -14.41 13.45
CA VAL A 89 -8.56 -13.46 14.39
C VAL A 89 -9.10 -13.65 15.81
N LEU A 90 -10.42 -13.82 15.97
CA LEU A 90 -11.04 -14.08 17.27
C LEU A 90 -10.59 -15.43 17.86
N GLY A 91 -10.54 -16.49 17.05
CA GLY A 91 -10.07 -17.80 17.48
C GLY A 91 -8.60 -17.79 17.91
N CYS A 92 -7.74 -17.05 17.20
CA CYS A 92 -6.35 -16.88 17.59
C CYS A 92 -6.18 -16.01 18.84
N ALA A 93 -6.99 -14.95 19.02
CA ALA A 93 -6.98 -14.15 20.24
C ALA A 93 -7.44 -14.98 21.45
N TRP A 94 -8.46 -15.82 21.27
CA TRP A 94 -8.89 -16.79 22.28
C TRP A 94 -7.78 -17.78 22.61
N THR A 95 -7.13 -18.36 21.60
CA THR A 95 -6.01 -19.28 21.79
C THR A 95 -4.83 -18.60 22.50
N ALA A 96 -4.52 -17.36 22.15
CA ALA A 96 -3.48 -16.57 22.81
C ALA A 96 -3.77 -16.36 24.30
N ALA A 97 -5.04 -16.08 24.66
CA ALA A 97 -5.46 -15.98 26.04
C ALA A 97 -5.32 -17.32 26.78
N GLN A 98 -5.69 -18.43 26.15
CA GLN A 98 -5.55 -19.78 26.73
C GLN A 98 -4.09 -20.24 26.88
N LEU A 99 -3.19 -19.78 26.00
CA LEU A 99 -1.75 -20.06 26.06
C LEU A 99 -1.00 -19.16 27.05
N GLY A 100 -1.70 -18.32 27.81
CA GLY A 100 -1.09 -17.41 28.80
C GLY A 100 -0.27 -16.29 28.16
N LEU A 101 -0.50 -15.96 26.88
CA LEU A 101 0.14 -14.81 26.27
C LEU A 101 -0.42 -13.52 26.86
N HIS A 102 0.43 -12.50 26.98
CA HIS A 102 0.01 -11.20 27.47
C HIS A 102 -0.94 -10.52 26.45
N LEU A 103 -2.24 -10.65 26.70
CA LEU A 103 -3.29 -10.28 25.72
C LEU A 103 -3.19 -8.83 25.26
N ALA A 104 -2.85 -7.89 26.16
CA ALA A 104 -2.74 -6.48 25.78
C ALA A 104 -1.57 -6.23 24.81
N SER A 105 -0.43 -6.93 24.97
CA SER A 105 0.70 -6.75 24.04
C SER A 105 0.44 -7.47 22.72
N PHE A 106 -0.26 -8.60 22.78
CA PHE A 106 -0.78 -9.28 21.59
C PHE A 106 -1.70 -8.38 20.77
N VAL A 107 -2.73 -7.79 21.38
CA VAL A 107 -3.67 -6.90 20.68
C VAL A 107 -2.98 -5.62 20.18
N ALA A 108 -2.10 -5.03 21.01
CA ALA A 108 -1.34 -3.83 20.64
C ALA A 108 -0.41 -4.06 19.44
N ALA A 109 0.10 -5.27 19.24
CA ALA A 109 0.89 -5.63 18.05
C ALA A 109 0.00 -6.03 16.87
N LEU A 110 -1.08 -6.78 17.13
CA LEU A 110 -1.99 -7.32 16.12
C LEU A 110 -2.69 -6.21 15.33
N VAL A 111 -3.36 -5.28 16.01
CA VAL A 111 -4.21 -4.25 15.38
C VAL A 111 -3.44 -3.37 14.40
N PRO A 112 -2.33 -2.68 14.78
CA PRO A 112 -1.61 -1.83 13.85
C PRO A 112 -0.99 -2.62 12.69
N THR A 113 -0.59 -3.87 12.92
CA THR A 113 -0.04 -4.73 11.85
C THR A 113 -1.12 -5.15 10.86
N LEU A 114 -2.34 -5.45 11.34
CA LEU A 114 -3.50 -5.70 10.46
C LEU A 114 -3.88 -4.45 9.66
N VAL A 115 -3.84 -3.26 10.27
CA VAL A 115 -4.08 -2.00 9.55
C VAL A 115 -3.03 -1.79 8.45
N ALA A 116 -1.75 -1.98 8.76
CA ALA A 116 -0.68 -1.93 7.75
C ALA A 116 -0.91 -2.97 6.64
N GLY A 117 -1.36 -4.16 7.01
CA GLY A 117 -1.74 -5.21 6.07
C GLY A 117 -2.88 -4.82 5.14
N HIS A 118 -3.92 -4.16 5.66
CA HIS A 118 -5.02 -3.64 4.84
C HIS A 118 -4.59 -2.52 3.89
N VAL A 119 -3.68 -1.65 4.32
CA VAL A 119 -3.09 -0.63 3.44
C VAL A 119 -2.29 -1.29 2.31
N LEU A 120 -1.53 -2.33 2.63
CA LEU A 120 -0.74 -3.09 1.65
C LEU A 120 -1.65 -3.86 0.67
N GLU A 121 -2.75 -4.42 1.16
CA GLU A 121 -3.81 -5.04 0.36
C GLU A 121 -4.43 -4.03 -0.61
N ALA A 122 -4.88 -2.88 -0.12
CA ALA A 122 -5.45 -1.81 -0.94
C ALA A 122 -4.47 -1.30 -2.01
N TRP A 123 -3.21 -1.08 -1.63
CA TRP A 123 -2.16 -0.70 -2.57
C TRP A 123 -1.94 -1.78 -3.65
N THR A 124 -1.90 -3.05 -3.25
CA THR A 124 -1.71 -4.17 -4.19
C THR A 124 -2.84 -4.21 -5.21
N PHE A 125 -4.09 -4.00 -4.78
CA PHE A 125 -5.24 -3.92 -5.69
C PHE A 125 -5.15 -2.71 -6.62
N GLY A 126 -4.83 -1.53 -6.10
CA GLY A 126 -4.65 -0.33 -6.93
C GLY A 126 -3.55 -0.50 -7.98
N ALA A 127 -2.43 -1.11 -7.61
CA ALA A 127 -1.33 -1.37 -8.52
C ALA A 127 -1.70 -2.39 -9.61
N LEU A 128 -2.45 -3.44 -9.25
CA LEU A 128 -2.92 -4.43 -10.21
C LEU A 128 -3.98 -3.85 -11.16
N ALA A 129 -4.88 -2.99 -10.66
CA ALA A 129 -5.88 -2.30 -11.46
C ALA A 129 -5.23 -1.34 -12.47
N ALA A 130 -4.32 -0.45 -12.01
CA ALA A 130 -3.59 0.48 -12.87
C ALA A 130 -2.77 -0.25 -13.95
N ALA A 131 -2.18 -1.40 -13.62
CA ALA A 131 -1.44 -2.22 -14.58
C ALA A 131 -2.34 -3.00 -15.57
N SER A 132 -3.65 -2.99 -15.36
CA SER A 132 -4.64 -3.63 -16.23
C SER A 132 -5.39 -2.65 -17.14
N GLU A 133 -5.32 -1.35 -16.88
CA GLU A 133 -5.95 -0.34 -17.73
C GLU A 133 -5.28 -0.32 -19.12
N PRO A 134 -6.08 -0.28 -20.22
CA PRO A 134 -5.52 -0.08 -21.54
C PRO A 134 -4.85 1.30 -21.61
N PRO A 135 -3.76 1.44 -22.39
CA PRO A 135 -3.14 2.75 -22.58
C PRO A 135 -4.19 3.73 -23.12
N PRO A 136 -4.15 5.01 -22.72
CA PRO A 136 -5.09 6.00 -23.21
C PRO A 136 -5.04 6.03 -24.75
N PRO A 137 -6.18 6.19 -25.43
CA PRO A 137 -6.28 6.12 -26.88
C PRO A 137 -5.43 7.18 -27.59
N PHE A 138 -5.01 8.22 -26.88
CA PHE A 138 -4.05 9.20 -27.34
C PHE A 138 -2.96 9.39 -26.27
N PRO A 139 -1.67 9.36 -26.63
CA PRO A 139 -0.65 9.87 -25.72
C PRO A 139 -0.98 11.32 -25.35
N PRO A 140 -0.75 11.76 -24.10
CA PRO A 140 -0.93 13.17 -23.76
C PRO A 140 -0.12 13.98 -24.76
N GLU A 141 -0.82 14.89 -25.46
CA GLU A 141 -0.23 15.82 -26.40
C GLU A 141 0.95 16.46 -25.67
N ARG A 142 2.19 16.16 -26.10
CA ARG A 142 3.35 16.83 -25.51
C ARG A 142 3.09 18.31 -25.74
N PRO A 143 3.10 19.17 -24.70
CA PRO A 143 2.96 20.59 -24.92
C PRO A 143 4.04 20.97 -25.92
N ASP A 144 3.61 21.47 -27.08
CA ASP A 144 4.51 21.83 -28.17
C ASP A 144 5.52 22.82 -27.58
N PRO A 145 6.84 22.56 -27.68
CA PRO A 145 7.86 23.47 -27.17
C PRO A 145 7.80 24.86 -27.83
N VAL A 146 7.00 25.01 -28.90
CA VAL A 146 6.79 26.24 -29.66
C VAL A 146 5.80 27.20 -28.99
N GLN A 147 4.80 26.71 -28.23
CA GLN A 147 3.81 27.62 -27.61
C GLN A 147 4.39 28.45 -26.46
N GLY A 148 5.37 27.92 -25.71
CA GLY A 148 6.04 28.67 -24.63
C GLY A 148 6.97 29.79 -25.11
N SER A 149 7.38 29.79 -26.39
CA SER A 149 8.25 30.85 -26.93
C SER A 149 7.46 32.01 -27.56
N ALA A 150 6.30 31.74 -28.17
CA ALA A 150 5.46 32.79 -28.74
C ALA A 150 4.81 33.66 -27.64
N GLU A 151 4.42 33.05 -26.52
CA GLU A 151 3.83 33.77 -25.39
C GLU A 151 4.87 34.66 -24.67
N LYS A 152 6.13 34.20 -24.59
CA LYS A 152 7.27 35.00 -24.09
C LYS A 152 7.68 36.14 -25.03
N LEU A 153 7.61 35.95 -26.36
CA LEU A 153 7.91 37.04 -27.31
C LEU A 153 6.77 38.08 -27.39
N GLY A 154 5.51 37.66 -27.24
CA GLY A 154 4.36 38.57 -27.22
C GLY A 154 4.33 39.49 -25.99
N THR A 155 4.76 38.97 -24.83
CA THR A 155 4.88 39.75 -23.59
C THR A 155 6.08 40.70 -23.59
N LEU A 156 7.22 40.30 -24.18
CA LEU A 156 8.38 41.19 -24.35
C LEU A 156 8.10 42.38 -25.28
N ARG A 157 7.31 42.18 -26.35
CA ARG A 157 7.00 43.27 -27.30
C ARG A 157 6.02 44.31 -26.74
N ARG A 158 5.13 43.92 -25.80
CA ARG A 158 4.25 44.87 -25.09
C ARG A 158 4.96 45.69 -24.02
N ALA A 159 6.08 45.20 -23.47
CA ALA A 159 6.86 45.95 -22.49
C ALA A 159 7.69 47.09 -23.12
N THR A 160 8.00 47.01 -24.42
CA THR A 160 8.83 48.01 -25.12
C THR A 160 8.05 49.17 -25.75
N ASP A 161 6.72 49.07 -25.92
CA ASP A 161 5.90 50.13 -26.52
C ASP A 161 5.22 51.06 -25.49
N GLY A 162 5.44 50.84 -24.19
CA GLY A 162 4.80 51.59 -23.11
C GLY A 162 5.51 52.88 -22.65
N ASP A 163 6.72 53.20 -23.16
CA ASP A 163 7.56 54.28 -22.63
C ASP A 163 7.67 55.48 -23.58
N ARG A 164 6.52 56.03 -23.98
CA ARG A 164 6.45 57.39 -24.55
C ARG A 164 5.65 58.28 -23.59
N GLY A 165 6.34 58.76 -22.56
CA GLY A 165 5.86 59.82 -21.68
C GLY A 165 5.51 61.11 -22.44
N PRO A 166 4.72 62.01 -21.81
CA PRO A 166 4.14 63.17 -22.46
C PRO A 166 5.22 64.20 -22.84
N ARG A 167 5.12 64.71 -24.07
CA ARG A 167 5.83 65.92 -24.50
C ARG A 167 5.18 67.12 -23.83
N CYS A 168 5.92 67.82 -22.98
CA CYS A 168 5.55 69.16 -22.52
C CYS A 168 5.77 70.19 -23.64
N PRO A 169 4.94 71.25 -23.71
CA PRO A 169 5.14 72.40 -24.60
C PRO A 169 6.34 73.26 -24.21
#